data_AF-A0A6V7IGQ7-F1
#
_entry.id   AF-A0A6V7IGQ7-F1
#
_cell.length_a   1.000
_cell.length_b   1.000
_cell.length_c   1.000
_cell.angle_alpha   90.00
_cell.angle_beta   90.00
_cell.angle_gamma   90.00
#
_symmetry.space_group_name_H-M   'P 1'
#
loop_
_entity.id
_entity.type
_entity.pdbx_description
1 polymer ?
#
loop_
_entity_poly.entity_id
_entity_poly.type
_entity_poly.pdbx_seq_one_letter_code
_entity_poly.pdbx_strand_id
1 'polypeptide(L)'
;VKNPNELSYALNLLVLLLPMEHRCTLKALLSFFNLVVENQSSNKMSIHNVAMIVAPSLFPPRCIYPRDRTDLTAQVNMAAVCCQVTEALLINMDKLWDVPSNLIGQLRRQYEEERYRKYKKK
;
A
#
# COMPACT_ATOMS: atom_id res chain seq x y z
N VAL A 1 13.61 -6.07 -0.67
CA VAL A 1 13.02 -5.47 -1.89
C VAL A 1 14.15 -4.78 -2.66
N LYS A 2 14.33 -5.05 -3.96
CA LYS A 2 15.50 -4.60 -4.73
C LYS A 2 15.47 -3.11 -5.15
N ASN A 3 14.35 -2.39 -4.98
CA ASN A 3 14.26 -0.95 -5.19
C ASN A 3 13.11 -0.34 -4.37
N PRO A 4 13.33 0.66 -3.48
CA PRO A 4 12.26 1.28 -2.68
C PRO A 4 11.19 1.98 -3.52
N ASN A 5 11.55 2.48 -4.70
CA ASN A 5 10.60 3.12 -5.61
C ASN A 5 9.62 2.10 -6.24
N GLU A 6 10.08 0.88 -6.52
CA GLU A 6 9.21 -0.19 -7.01
C GLU A 6 8.20 -0.63 -5.96
N LEU A 7 8.61 -0.69 -4.69
CA LEU A 7 7.70 -1.00 -3.58
C LEU A 7 6.62 0.07 -3.44
N SER A 8 7.00 1.36 -3.45
CA SER A 8 6.04 2.46 -3.39
C SER A 8 5.03 2.40 -4.54
N TYR A 9 5.51 2.13 -5.76
CA TYR A 9 4.66 2.00 -6.94
C TYR A 9 3.71 0.79 -6.84
N ALA A 10 4.21 -0.37 -6.43
CA ALA A 10 3.38 -1.56 -6.23
C ALA A 10 2.31 -1.35 -5.16
N LEU A 11 2.66 -0.69 -4.04
CA LEU A 11 1.71 -0.37 -2.98
C LEU A 11 0.63 0.61 -3.45
N ASN A 12 0.99 1.65 -4.21
CA ASN A 12 0.02 2.56 -4.83
C ASN A 12 -0.99 1.76 -5.67
N LEU A 13 -0.52 0.90 -6.57
CA LEU A 13 -1.40 0.08 -7.42
C LEU A 13 -2.32 -0.82 -6.58
N LEU A 14 -1.80 -1.46 -5.53
CA LEU A 14 -2.61 -2.29 -4.64
C LEU A 14 -3.68 -1.48 -3.89
N VAL A 15 -3.35 -0.27 -3.43
CA VAL A 15 -4.32 0.65 -2.79
C VAL A 15 -5.38 1.10 -3.79
N LEU A 16 -5.02 1.32 -5.05
CA LEU A 16 -5.96 1.65 -6.13
C LEU A 16 -6.88 0.50 -6.53
N LEU A 17 -6.57 -0.75 -6.16
CA LEU A 17 -7.44 -1.91 -6.35
C LEU A 17 -8.42 -2.10 -5.19
N LEU A 18 -8.21 -1.47 -4.04
CA LEU A 18 -9.16 -1.54 -2.93
C LEU A 18 -10.48 -0.89 -3.32
N PRO A 19 -11.63 -1.47 -2.90
CA PRO A 19 -12.93 -0.80 -2.96
C PRO A 19 -12.87 0.59 -2.31
N MET A 20 -13.72 1.49 -2.80
CA MET A 20 -13.68 2.91 -2.43
C MET A 20 -13.76 3.11 -0.91
N GLU A 21 -14.64 2.37 -0.24
CA GLU A 21 -14.90 2.42 1.19
C GLU A 21 -13.66 2.01 1.99
N HIS A 22 -13.00 0.92 1.58
CA HIS A 22 -11.77 0.45 2.20
C HIS A 22 -10.61 1.43 1.99
N ARG A 23 -10.52 2.05 0.80
CA ARG A 23 -9.50 3.06 0.50
C ARG A 23 -9.68 4.31 1.36
N CYS A 24 -10.91 4.82 1.48
CA CYS A 24 -11.22 5.97 2.33
C CYS A 24 -10.90 5.68 3.80
N THR A 25 -11.27 4.50 4.29
CA THR A 25 -10.97 4.06 5.66
C THR A 25 -9.46 3.97 5.90
N LEU A 26 -8.73 3.32 4.98
CA LEU A 26 -7.28 3.21 5.06
C LEU A 26 -6.62 4.59 5.06
N LYS A 27 -7.07 5.51 4.19
CA LYS A 27 -6.57 6.89 4.16
C LYS A 27 -6.74 7.59 5.50
N ALA A 28 -7.94 7.52 6.09
CA ALA A 28 -8.21 8.13 7.39
C ALA A 28 -7.32 7.56 8.50
N LEU A 29 -7.13 6.24 8.53
CA LEU A 29 -6.26 5.57 9.50
C LEU A 29 -4.79 5.98 9.32
N LEU A 30 -4.27 5.95 8.09
CA LEU A 30 -2.89 6.36 7.81
C LEU A 30 -2.65 7.84 8.13
N SER A 31 -3.63 8.72 7.85
CA SER A 31 -3.56 10.14 8.26
C SER A 31 -3.41 10.27 9.78
N PHE A 32 -4.23 9.53 10.53
CA PHE A 32 -4.18 9.54 11.99
C PHE A 32 -2.84 9.03 12.51
N PHE A 33 -2.32 7.93 11.96
CA PHE A 33 -1.03 7.38 12.35
C PHE A 33 0.12 8.32 12.04
N ASN A 34 0.09 9.02 10.90
CA ASN A 34 1.10 10.04 10.59
C ASN A 34 1.05 11.20 11.58
N LEU A 35 -0.13 11.64 12.02
CA LEU A 35 -0.24 12.63 13.09
C LEU A 35 0.39 12.14 14.40
N VAL A 36 0.22 10.86 14.75
CA VAL A 36 0.89 10.27 15.92
C VAL A 36 2.41 10.33 15.76
N VAL A 37 2.93 9.97 14.59
CA VAL A 37 4.37 10.02 14.28
C VAL A 37 4.91 11.44 14.27
N GLU A 38 4.17 12.43 13.77
CA GLU A 38 4.56 13.84 13.81
C GLU A 38 4.75 14.34 15.25
N ASN A 39 3.99 13.78 16.20
CA ASN A 39 4.08 14.07 17.63
C ASN A 39 5.12 13.22 18.39
N GLN A 40 6.04 12.54 17.67
CA GLN A 40 7.08 11.67 18.23
C GLN A 40 7.90 12.33 19.35
N SER A 41 8.14 13.64 19.28
CA SER A 41 8.91 14.37 20.31
C SER A 41 8.28 14.26 21.70
N SER A 42 6.94 14.24 21.77
CA SER A 42 6.14 14.15 22.99
C SER A 42 5.77 12.70 23.34
N ASN A 43 5.20 11.96 22.39
CA ASN A 43 4.66 10.62 22.64
C ASN A 43 5.68 9.46 22.47
N LYS A 44 6.89 9.75 21.96
CA LYS A 44 7.97 8.80 21.69
C LYS A 44 7.63 7.68 20.69
N MET A 45 6.58 7.88 19.88
CA MET A 45 6.13 6.93 18.88
C MET A 45 6.77 7.22 17.53
N SER A 46 7.79 6.44 17.16
CA SER A 46 8.36 6.47 15.83
C SER A 46 7.46 5.77 14.81
N ILE A 47 7.72 6.04 13.52
CA ILE A 47 7.03 5.35 12.42
C ILE A 47 7.14 3.83 12.54
N HIS A 48 8.31 3.33 12.96
CA HIS A 48 8.54 1.91 13.21
C HIS A 48 7.70 1.40 14.39
N ASN A 49 7.65 2.14 15.51
CA ASN A 49 6.84 1.76 16.68
C ASN A 49 5.34 1.71 16.33
N VAL A 50 4.86 2.71 15.59
CA VAL A 50 3.47 2.76 15.12
C VAL A 50 3.20 1.59 14.17
N ALA A 51 4.07 1.35 13.19
CA ALA A 51 3.91 0.24 12.25
C ALA A 51 3.89 -1.12 12.95
N MET A 52 4.77 -1.35 13.92
CA MET A 52 4.81 -2.62 14.68
C MET A 52 3.51 -2.92 15.41
N ILE A 53 2.85 -1.88 15.96
CA ILE A 53 1.57 -2.01 16.68
C ILE A 53 0.41 -2.20 15.70
N VAL A 54 0.42 -1.46 14.58
CA VAL A 54 -0.70 -1.39 13.64
C VAL A 54 -0.70 -2.56 12.65
N ALA A 55 0.47 -3.04 12.23
CA ALA A 55 0.64 -4.11 11.26
C ALA A 55 -0.22 -5.36 11.53
N PRO A 56 -0.28 -5.93 12.75
CA PRO A 56 -1.12 -7.11 13.01
C PRO A 56 -2.62 -6.82 12.92
N SER A 57 -3.04 -5.55 13.03
CA SER A 57 -4.45 -5.15 12.86
C SER A 57 -4.81 -4.98 11.38
N LEU A 58 -3.89 -4.43 10.57
CA LEU A 58 -4.07 -4.29 9.11
C LEU A 58 -3.88 -5.63 8.37
N PHE A 59 -2.99 -6.48 8.87
CA PHE A 59 -2.64 -7.78 8.32
C PHE A 59 -2.86 -8.88 9.36
N PRO A 60 -4.12 -9.24 9.67
CA PRO A 60 -4.41 -10.21 10.72
C PRO A 60 -3.71 -11.55 10.47
N PRO A 61 -3.06 -12.14 11.50
CA PRO A 61 -2.35 -13.41 11.33
C PRO A 61 -3.22 -14.54 10.80
N ARG A 62 -4.50 -14.52 11.17
CA ARG A 62 -5.53 -15.46 10.73
C ARG A 62 -5.71 -15.50 9.21
N CYS A 63 -5.41 -14.40 8.53
CA CYS A 63 -5.64 -14.20 7.10
C CYS A 63 -4.35 -14.35 6.28
N ILE A 64 -3.19 -14.05 6.89
CA ILE A 64 -1.93 -13.85 6.17
C ILE A 64 -0.88 -14.91 6.53
N TYR A 65 -0.94 -15.52 7.72
CA TYR A 65 0.14 -16.38 8.23
C TYR A 65 -0.03 -17.82 7.74
N PRO A 66 1.07 -18.59 7.64
CA PRO A 66 1.02 -20.00 7.31
C PRO A 66 0.03 -20.75 8.21
N ARG A 67 -0.66 -21.72 7.63
CA ARG A 67 -1.64 -22.55 8.34
C ARG A 67 -0.97 -23.41 9.42
N ASP A 68 0.30 -23.75 9.20
CA ASP A 68 1.14 -24.41 10.18
C ASP A 68 1.60 -23.41 11.26
N ARG A 69 1.04 -23.55 12.45
CA ARG A 69 1.34 -22.72 13.61
C ARG A 69 2.62 -23.13 14.34
N THR A 70 3.24 -24.25 13.93
CA THR A 70 4.46 -24.75 14.56
C THR A 70 5.73 -24.10 13.98
N ASP A 71 5.64 -23.57 12.76
CA ASP A 71 6.74 -22.82 12.14
C ASP A 71 6.76 -21.37 12.66
N LEU A 72 7.42 -21.19 13.81
CA LEU A 72 7.61 -19.87 14.42
C LEU A 72 8.44 -18.94 13.52
N THR A 73 9.42 -19.48 12.81
CA THR A 73 10.30 -18.71 11.93
C THR A 73 9.51 -18.07 10.79
N ALA A 74 8.62 -18.83 10.14
CA ALA A 74 7.77 -18.29 9.09
C ALA A 74 6.78 -17.24 9.62
N GLN A 75 6.24 -17.43 10.82
CA GLN A 75 5.34 -16.44 11.45
C GLN A 75 6.06 -15.13 11.77
N VAL A 76 7.27 -15.19 12.32
CA VAL A 76 8.09 -14.00 12.61
C VAL A 76 8.48 -13.29 11.33
N ASN A 77 8.88 -14.03 10.29
CA ASN A 77 9.21 -13.45 8.98
C ASN A 77 8.00 -12.74 8.37
N MET A 78 6.80 -13.34 8.43
CA MET A 78 5.58 -12.70 7.94
C MET A 78 5.21 -11.46 8.75
N ALA A 79 5.36 -11.48 10.08
CA ALA A 79 5.15 -10.31 10.92
C ALA A 79 6.11 -9.16 10.54
N ALA A 80 7.39 -9.48 10.32
CA ALA A 80 8.39 -8.51 9.89
C ALA A 80 8.04 -7.90 8.52
N VAL A 81 7.59 -8.71 7.56
CA VAL A 81 7.12 -8.23 6.25
C VAL A 81 5.90 -7.31 6.41
N CYS A 82 4.92 -7.68 7.23
CA CYS A 82 3.73 -6.85 7.48
C CYS A 82 4.10 -5.51 8.13
N CYS A 83 5.07 -5.50 9.05
CA CYS A 83 5.61 -4.29 9.64
C CYS A 83 6.26 -3.39 8.58
N GLN A 84 7.15 -3.94 7.75
CA GLN A 84 7.82 -3.21 6.68
C GLN A 84 6.83 -2.64 5.64
N VAL A 85 5.79 -3.41 5.29
CA VAL A 85 4.72 -2.92 4.41
C VAL A 85 3.96 -1.76 5.06
N THR A 86 3.65 -1.87 6.36
CA THR A 86 2.94 -0.82 7.10
C THR A 86 3.78 0.46 7.19
N GLU A 87 5.09 0.35 7.44
CA GLU A 87 6.00 1.50 7.38
C GLU A 87 6.02 2.13 5.99
N ALA A 88 6.13 1.32 4.93
CA ALA A 88 6.13 1.81 3.57
C ALA A 88 4.81 2.51 3.20
N LEU A 89 3.68 2.06 3.73
CA LEU A 89 2.39 2.75 3.58
C LEU A 89 2.38 4.13 4.27
N LEU A 90 2.92 4.22 5.48
CA LEU A 90 3.00 5.48 6.23
C LEU A 90 3.96 6.49 5.57
N ILE A 91 5.12 6.02 5.10
CA ILE A 91 6.14 6.85 4.43
C ILE A 91 5.63 7.39 3.10
N ASN A 92 4.95 6.56 2.30
CA ASN A 92 4.55 6.93 0.94
C ASN A 92 3.13 7.48 0.84
N MET A 93 2.52 7.87 1.97
CA MET A 93 1.11 8.21 2.07
C MET A 93 0.64 9.17 0.97
N ASP A 94 1.43 10.20 0.64
CA ASP A 94 1.05 11.21 -0.35
C ASP A 94 0.83 10.62 -1.75
N LYS A 95 1.60 9.57 -2.10
CA LYS A 95 1.63 8.98 -3.44
C LYS A 95 0.69 7.79 -3.60
N LEU A 96 0.06 7.29 -2.53
CA LEU A 96 -0.74 6.06 -2.56
C LEU A 96 -2.09 6.21 -3.28
N TRP A 97 -2.61 7.43 -3.39
CA TRP A 97 -3.99 7.67 -3.81
C TRP A 97 -4.11 8.11 -5.27
N ASP A 98 -3.01 8.58 -5.86
CA ASP A 98 -3.00 9.13 -7.20
C ASP A 98 -2.85 8.01 -8.23
N VAL A 99 -3.60 8.12 -9.34
CA VAL A 99 -3.43 7.19 -10.46
C VAL A 99 -2.11 7.51 -11.16
N PRO A 100 -1.19 6.54 -11.28
CA PRO A 100 0.07 6.75 -11.97
C PRO A 100 -0.09 7.28 -13.40
N SER A 101 0.68 8.30 -13.76
CA SER A 101 0.60 8.99 -15.07
C SER A 101 0.90 8.07 -16.25
N ASN A 102 1.73 7.04 -16.05
CA ASN A 102 2.00 6.01 -17.05
C ASN A 102 0.74 5.18 -17.39
N LEU A 103 -0.12 4.87 -16.42
CA LEU A 103 -1.39 4.18 -16.67
C LEU A 103 -2.36 5.07 -17.45
N ILE A 104 -2.44 6.36 -17.10
CA ILE A 104 -3.24 7.35 -17.84
C ILE A 104 -2.76 7.45 -19.29
N GLY A 105 -1.44 7.50 -19.50
CA GLY A 105 -0.84 7.54 -20.84
C GLY A 105 -1.09 6.27 -21.64
N GLN A 106 -1.08 5.09 -21.01
CA GLN A 106 -1.44 3.82 -21.64
C GLN A 106 -2.90 3.80 -22.08
N LEU A 107 -3.82 4.22 -21.20
CA LEU A 107 -5.24 4.34 -21.54
C LEU A 107 -5.47 5.28 -22.72
N ARG A 108 -4.85 6.47 -22.71
CA ARG A 108 -4.99 7.44 -23.80
C ARG A 108 -4.56 6.86 -25.15
N ARG A 109 -3.40 6.18 -25.19
CA ARG A 109 -2.92 5.50 -26.40
C ARG A 109 -3.87 4.41 -26.89
N GLN A 110 -4.40 3.60 -25.98
CA GLN A 110 -5.40 2.58 -26.34
C GLN A 110 -6.66 3.19 -26.96
N TYR A 111 -7.18 4.27 -26.38
CA TYR A 111 -8.33 4.99 -26.94
C TYR A 111 -8.06 5.57 -28.34
N GLU A 112 -6.87 6.17 -28.54
CA GLU A 112 -6.45 6.68 -29.85
C GLU A 112 -6.38 5.55 -30.89
N GLU A 113 -5.74 4.42 -30.56
CA GLU A 113 -5.64 3.25 -31.44
C GLU A 113 -7.00 2.64 -31.79
N GLU A 114 -7.89 2.49 -30.81
CA GLU A 114 -9.26 2.02 -31.05
C GLU A 114 -10.04 2.96 -31.98
N ARG A 115 -9.88 4.27 -31.79
CA ARG A 115 -10.49 5.28 -32.65
C ARG A 115 -9.97 5.17 -34.08
N TYR A 116 -8.67 5.06 -34.28
CA TYR A 116 -8.08 4.85 -35.61
C TYR A 116 -8.56 3.55 -36.27
N ARG A 117 -8.66 2.45 -35.51
CA ARG A 117 -9.19 1.17 -36.03
C ARG A 117 -10.65 1.29 -36.48
N LYS A 118 -11.48 2.08 -35.80
CA LYS A 118 -12.87 2.33 -36.21
C LYS A 118 -12.96 3.14 -37.50
N TYR A 119 -12.10 4.15 -37.68
CA TYR A 119 -12.04 4.93 -38.93
C TYR A 119 -11.61 4.10 -40.13
N LYS A 120 -10.62 3.20 -39.97
CA LYS A 120 -10.13 2.35 -41.07
C LYS A 120 -11.12 1.25 -41.50
N LYS A 121 -12.13 0.96 -40.67
CA LYS A 121 -13.20 -0.02 -40.94
C LYS A 121 -14.45 0.60 -41.59
N LYS A 122 -14.51 1.92 -41.70
CA LYS A 122 -15.48 2.65 -42.53
C LYS A 122 -14.86 2.96 -43.88
#